data_AF-A0A109LIA9-F1
#
_entry.id   AF-A0A109LIA9-F1
#
_cell.length_a   1.000
_cell.length_b   1.000
_cell.length_c   1.000
_cell.angle_alpha   90.00
_cell.angle_beta   90.00
_cell.angle_gamma   90.00
#
_symmetry.space_group_name_H-M   'P 1'
#
loop_
_entity.id
_entity.type
_entity.pdbx_description
1 polymer ?
#
loop_
_entity_poly.entity_id
_entity_poly.type
_entity_poly.pdbx_seq_one_letter_code
_entity_poly.pdbx_strand_id
1 'polypeptide(L)' 'MLEGGIGTLASAHAFLTLNTLAWGTELFGPLLLTEDILTEPPVYRDFQLHVSSAPGLGLALDEERLAFFRRDKH' A
#
# COMPACT_ATOMS: atom_id res chain seq x y z
N MET A 1 9.52 -7.78 -0.97
CA MET A 1 9.16 -7.53 -2.39
C MET A 1 8.72 -6.07 -2.48
N LEU A 2 8.82 -5.42 -3.64
CA LEU A 2 8.60 -3.96 -3.75
C LEU A 2 7.22 -3.67 -4.33
N GLU A 3 6.17 -4.02 -3.58
CA GLU A 3 4.78 -3.80 -4.02
C GLU A 3 4.36 -2.33 -3.96
N GLY A 4 3.34 -1.97 -4.77
CA GLY A 4 2.56 -0.74 -4.58
C GLY A 4 1.63 -0.81 -3.36
N GLY A 5 0.73 0.17 -3.23
CA GLY A 5 -0.09 0.35 -2.03
C GLY A 5 -0.97 -0.85 -1.67
N ILE A 6 -1.53 -1.55 -2.65
CA ILE A 6 -2.40 -2.73 -2.41
C ILE A 6 -1.64 -3.83 -1.67
N GLY A 7 -0.51 -4.29 -2.20
CA GLY A 7 0.29 -5.36 -1.60
C GLY A 7 0.93 -4.94 -0.27
N THR A 8 1.31 -3.66 -0.18
CA THR A 8 1.85 -3.07 1.05
C THR A 8 0.83 -3.08 2.18
N LEU A 9 -0.39 -2.60 1.94
CA LEU A 9 -1.46 -2.60 2.95
C LEU A 9 -1.94 -4.01 3.27
N ALA A 10 -2.02 -4.92 2.29
CA ALA A 10 -2.29 -6.34 2.55
C ALA A 10 -1.28 -6.95 3.53
N SER A 11 0.01 -6.69 3.32
CA SER A 11 1.08 -7.12 4.23
C SER A 11 0.96 -6.45 5.61
N ALA A 12 0.70 -5.14 5.64
CA ALA A 12 0.54 -4.38 6.88
C ALA A 12 -0.63 -4.91 7.73
N HIS A 13 -1.78 -5.22 7.13
CA HIS A 13 -2.92 -5.81 7.85
C HIS A 13 -2.57 -7.14 8.52
N ALA A 14 -1.78 -8.00 7.87
CA ALA A 14 -1.29 -9.22 8.50
C ALA A 14 -0.30 -8.92 9.64
N PHE A 15 0.63 -8.00 9.42
CA PHE A 15 1.66 -7.62 10.39
C PHE A 15 1.11 -6.99 11.68
N LEU A 16 0.00 -6.26 11.59
CA LEU A 16 -0.70 -5.71 12.76
C LEU A 16 -1.20 -6.79 13.74
N THR A 17 -1.31 -8.04 13.29
CA THR A 17 -1.77 -9.16 14.14
C THR A 17 -0.64 -9.87 14.88
N LEU A 18 0.63 -9.58 14.53
CA LEU A 18 1.77 -10.19 15.20
C LEU A 18 1.94 -9.57 16.59
N ASN A 19 2.18 -10.42 17.60
CA ASN A 19 2.44 -9.95 18.96
C ASN A 19 3.62 -8.97 19.02
N THR A 20 4.64 -9.18 18.19
CA THR A 20 5.84 -8.32 18.15
C THR A 20 6.54 -8.42 16.80
N LEU A 21 7.03 -7.29 16.29
CA LEU A 21 7.96 -7.18 15.17
C LEU A 21 9.26 -6.53 15.66
N ALA A 22 10.16 -7.34 16.23
CA ALA A 22 11.37 -6.85 16.90
C ALA A 22 12.30 -6.02 16.00
N TRP A 23 12.15 -6.15 14.67
CA TRP A 23 13.02 -5.55 13.67
C TRP A 23 12.28 -4.62 12.69
N GLY A 24 11.02 -4.27 12.99
CA GLY A 24 10.21 -3.43 12.12
C GLY A 24 9.84 -4.10 10.79
N THR A 25 9.65 -3.30 9.73
CA THR A 25 9.25 -3.75 8.40
C THR A 25 10.00 -2.97 7.31
N GLU A 26 9.96 -3.49 6.08
CA GLU A 26 10.47 -2.83 4.88
C GLU A 26 9.34 -2.41 3.93
N LEU A 27 8.16 -2.08 4.48
CA LEU A 27 6.97 -1.71 3.72
C LEU A 27 7.04 -0.29 3.16
N PHE A 28 8.03 -0.01 2.31
CA PHE A 28 8.24 1.30 1.67
C PHE A 28 8.02 1.28 0.15
N GLY A 29 7.63 0.15 -0.44
CA GLY A 29 7.43 -0.01 -1.89
C GLY A 29 6.63 1.12 -2.57
N PRO A 30 5.51 1.63 -1.99
CA PRO A 30 4.76 2.76 -2.55
C PRO A 30 5.57 4.05 -2.65
N LEU A 31 6.55 4.28 -1.77
CA LEU A 31 7.42 5.46 -1.81
C LEU A 31 8.45 5.41 -2.95
N LEU A 32 8.65 4.25 -3.58
CA LEU A 32 9.52 4.10 -4.75
C LEU A 32 8.79 4.41 -6.06
N LEU A 33 7.45 4.36 -6.07
CA LEU A 33 6.65 4.60 -7.26
C LEU A 33 6.40 6.11 -7.43
N THR A 34 6.63 6.61 -8.64
CA THR A 34 6.28 8.00 -8.98
C THR A 34 4.77 8.19 -9.11
N GLU A 35 4.05 7.13 -9.48
CA GLU A 35 2.59 7.07 -9.53
C GLU A 35 2.12 5.68 -9.07
N ASP A 36 1.00 5.64 -8.35
CA ASP A 36 0.31 4.41 -7.93
C ASP A 36 -1.15 4.46 -8.40
N ILE A 37 -1.78 3.30 -8.55
CA ILE A 37 -3.16 3.11 -9.01
C ILE A 37 -4.20 3.27 -7.89
N LEU A 38 -3.81 3.88 -6.76
CA LEU A 38 -4.71 4.18 -5.64
C LEU A 38 -5.14 5.64 -5.67
N THR A 39 -6.39 5.88 -5.26
CA THR A 39 -6.95 7.23 -5.06
C THR A 39 -6.17 8.02 -4.00
N GLU A 40 -5.88 7.39 -2.87
CA GLU A 40 -5.09 7.94 -1.77
C GLU A 40 -3.90 7.02 -1.48
N PRO A 41 -2.67 7.55 -1.36
CA PRO A 41 -1.50 6.75 -1.03
C PRO A 41 -1.51 6.33 0.46
N PRO A 42 -0.80 5.24 0.83
CA PRO A 42 -0.60 4.90 2.24
C PRO A 42 0.09 6.03 3.00
N VAL A 43 -0.31 6.24 4.26
CA VAL A 43 0.18 7.36 5.06
C VAL A 43 1.49 6.98 5.77
N TYR A 44 2.58 7.62 5.36
CA TYR A 44 3.87 7.54 6.04
C TYR A 44 4.10 8.79 6.89
N ARG A 45 4.34 8.60 8.19
CA ARG A 45 4.67 9.70 9.12
C ARG A 45 5.46 9.17 10.30
N ASP A 46 6.38 9.97 10.82
CA ASP A 46 7.16 9.66 12.03
C ASP A 46 7.84 8.28 12.00
N PHE A 47 8.49 7.95 10.88
CA PHE A 47 9.18 6.67 10.65
C PHE A 47 8.26 5.43 10.64
N GLN A 48 6.96 5.61 10.43
CA GLN A 48 5.97 4.53 10.45
C GLN A 48 5.02 4.59 9.24
N LEU A 49 4.47 3.42 8.89
CA LEU A 49 3.30 3.28 8.03
C LEU A 49 2.05 3.25 8.91
N HIS A 50 1.12 4.17 8.68
CA HIS A 50 -0.14 4.28 9.42
C HIS A 50 -1.25 3.56 8.64
N VAL A 51 -1.89 2.59 9.29
CA VAL A 51 -2.98 1.79 8.68
C VAL A 51 -4.32 2.27 9.25
N SER A 52 -5.28 2.57 8.37
CA SER A 52 -6.61 3.00 8.77
C SER A 52 -7.45 1.84 9.33
N SER A 53 -8.53 2.16 10.04
CA SER A 53 -9.52 1.18 10.52
C SER A 53 -10.70 0.98 9.56
N ALA A 54 -10.62 1.50 8.33
CA ALA A 54 -11.67 1.31 7.34
C ALA A 54 -11.80 -0.17 6.91
N PRO A 55 -12.99 -0.61 6.45
CA PRO A 55 -13.19 -2.00 6.04
C PRO A 55 -12.26 -2.45 4.90
N GLY A 56 -11.94 -3.75 4.89
CA GLY A 56 -11.05 -4.34 3.88
C GLY A 56 -9.61 -3.88 4.04
N LEU A 57 -8.97 -3.50 2.94
CA LEU A 57 -7.63 -2.88 2.94
C LEU A 57 -7.68 -1.35 3.12
N GLY A 58 -8.87 -0.76 3.30
CA GLY A 58 -9.03 0.69 3.49
C GLY A 58 -8.58 1.55 2.31
N LEU A 59 -8.72 1.04 1.07
CA LEU A 59 -8.26 1.70 -0.15
C LEU A 59 -9.31 1.65 -1.27
N ALA A 60 -9.15 2.52 -2.27
CA ALA A 60 -9.94 2.52 -3.50
C ALA A 60 -9.04 2.76 -4.72
N LEU A 61 -9.39 2.13 -5.85
CA LEU A 61 -8.64 2.26 -7.10
C LEU A 61 -8.89 3.61 -7.76
N ASP A 62 -7.82 4.20 -8.30
CA ASP A 62 -7.91 5.27 -9.30
C ASP A 62 -8.10 4.61 -10.67
N GLU A 63 -9.34 4.64 -11.16
CA GLU A 63 -9.72 4.00 -12.42
C GLU A 63 -9.05 4.62 -13.64
N GLU A 64 -8.71 5.91 -13.59
CA GLU A 64 -8.02 6.59 -14.69
C GLU A 64 -6.57 6.12 -14.79
N ARG A 65 -5.85 6.12 -13.66
CA ARG A 65 -4.47 5.59 -13.59
C ARG A 65 -4.41 4.11 -13.89
N LEU A 66 -5.35 3.32 -13.37
CA LEU A 66 -5.44 1.90 -13.71
C LEU A 66 -5.64 1.72 -15.22
N ALA A 67 -6.58 2.45 -15.82
CA ALA A 67 -6.84 2.39 -17.25
C ALA A 67 -5.67 2.88 -18.11
N PHE A 68 -4.81 3.75 -17.58
CA PHE A 68 -3.61 4.26 -18.22
C PHE A 68 -2.43 3.29 -18.14
N PHE A 69 -2.16 2.70 -16.98
CA PHE A 69 -0.99 1.83 -16.74
C PHE A 69 -1.22 0.34 -17.05
N ARG A 70 -2.47 -0.10 -17.24
CA ARG A 70 -2.76 -1.50 -17.62
C ARG A 70 -2.16 -1.87 -18.98
N ARG A 71 -1.62 -3.09 -19.09
CA ARG A 71 -0.91 -3.58 -20.29
C ARG A 71 -1.77 -4.37 -21.27
N ASP A 72 -2.97 -4.76 -20.88
CA ASP A 72 -3.91 -5.59 -21.64
C ASP A 72 -4.86 -4.76 -22.53
N LYS A 73 -4.51 -3.50 -22.83
CA LYS A 73 -5.28 -2.59 -23.68
C LYS A 73 -4.90 -2.69 -25.17
N HIS A 74 -4.30 -3.80 -25.58
CA HIS A 74 -3.85 -4.07 -26.96
C HIS A 74 -4.65 -5.20 -27.59
#